data_AF-A0A1Z9BSL1-F1
#
_entry.id   AF-A0A1Z9BSL1-F1
#
_cell.length_a   1.000
_cell.length_b   1.000
_cell.length_c   1.000
_cell.angle_alpha   90.00
_cell.angle_beta   90.00
_cell.angle_gamma   90.00
#
_symmetry.space_group_name_H-M   'P 1'
#
loop_
_entity.id
_entity.type
_entity.pdbx_description
1 polymer ?
#
loop_
_entity_poly.entity_id
_entity_poly.type
_entity_poly.pdbx_seq_one_letter_code
_entity_poly.pdbx_strand_id
1 'polypeptide(L)'
;MKISRVILVSLAVLVAGVLWFVFLAGSTDYSDADIREVNRAELFAITEQLLAESESWPPELEADQVSVSSSLEPYPVRTVRYSVEVEADFEEVVEYIKDENYSGPGRRDKPEKSKYEVTLYQKDVEGVPNEWVRRSVHIAPPPGGNRDAVVVYYEDRPDPNTYRVAFQSIETIDGKDVPVVEDAVRFKVLPSIYKVEQTAPGKVRVRKIEAVDPRGSMSTAMNNYFISLLFFRDYMFEQAKDMRRTLGSGSQG
;
A
#
# COMPACT_ATOMS: atom_id res chain seq x y z
N MET A 1 -20.72 -31.18 32.42
CA MET A 1 -21.11 -31.29 30.99
C MET A 1 -20.11 -32.22 30.29
N LYS A 2 -20.55 -33.36 29.75
CA LYS A 2 -19.68 -34.24 28.93
C LYS A 2 -19.85 -33.84 27.47
N ILE A 3 -18.88 -33.13 26.90
CA ILE A 3 -18.85 -32.87 25.46
C ILE A 3 -18.68 -34.23 24.77
N SER A 4 -19.67 -34.62 23.96
CA SER A 4 -19.66 -35.89 23.24
C SER A 4 -18.47 -35.93 22.27
N ARG A 5 -17.78 -37.08 22.18
CA ARG A 5 -16.69 -37.30 21.20
C ARG A 5 -17.09 -36.93 19.77
N VAL A 6 -18.36 -37.12 19.42
CA VAL A 6 -18.91 -36.77 18.10
C VAL A 6 -18.80 -35.26 17.85
N ILE A 7 -19.12 -34.42 18.83
CA ILE A 7 -19.02 -32.96 18.71
C ILE A 7 -17.56 -32.52 18.51
N LEU A 8 -16.64 -33.16 19.24
CA LEU A 8 -15.22 -32.84 19.16
C LEU A 8 -14.62 -33.23 17.79
N VAL A 9 -15.01 -34.39 17.25
CA VAL A 9 -14.59 -34.84 15.92
C VAL A 9 -15.21 -33.99 14.82
N SER A 10 -16.50 -33.65 14.91
CA SER A 10 -17.16 -32.75 13.95
C SER A 10 -16.51 -31.37 13.93
N LEU A 11 -16.13 -30.83 15.09
CA LEU A 11 -15.43 -29.55 15.18
C LEU A 11 -14.03 -29.65 14.58
N ALA A 12 -13.28 -30.71 14.85
CA ALA A 12 -11.94 -30.92 14.28
C ALA A 12 -11.98 -31.05 12.76
N VAL A 13 -12.97 -31.77 12.20
CA VAL A 13 -13.16 -31.91 10.75
C VAL A 13 -13.59 -30.58 10.13
N LEU A 14 -14.46 -29.80 10.78
CA LEU A 14 -14.85 -28.48 10.32
C LEU A 14 -13.65 -27.52 10.29
N VAL A 15 -12.86 -27.47 11.37
CA VAL A 15 -11.65 -26.62 11.47
C VAL A 15 -10.61 -27.06 10.44
N ALA A 16 -10.37 -28.36 10.29
CA ALA A 16 -9.47 -28.88 9.27
C ALA A 16 -9.97 -28.57 7.86
N GLY A 17 -11.27 -28.67 7.59
CA GLY A 17 -11.89 -28.33 6.31
C GLY A 17 -11.80 -26.84 5.98
N VAL A 18 -12.01 -25.97 6.96
CA VAL A 18 -11.85 -24.51 6.81
C VAL A 18 -10.37 -24.17 6.55
N LEU A 19 -9.45 -24.72 7.35
CA LEU A 19 -8.01 -24.51 7.14
C LEU A 19 -7.58 -25.03 5.76
N TRP A 20 -8.07 -26.20 5.34
CA TRP A 20 -7.79 -26.78 4.02
C TRP A 20 -8.33 -25.93 2.87
N PHE A 21 -9.54 -25.38 3.00
CA PHE A 21 -10.12 -24.46 2.01
C PHE A 21 -9.33 -23.15 1.93
N VAL A 22 -8.81 -22.66 3.07
CA VAL A 22 -7.90 -21.52 3.10
C VAL A 22 -6.62 -21.84 2.33
N PHE A 23 -6.05 -23.04 2.39
CA PHE A 23 -4.87 -23.39 1.58
C PHE A 23 -5.16 -23.64 0.09
N LEU A 24 -6.37 -24.10 -0.26
CA LEU A 24 -6.76 -24.42 -1.64
C LEU A 24 -7.24 -23.22 -2.47
N ALA A 25 -7.51 -22.06 -1.85
CA ALA A 25 -7.99 -20.86 -2.54
C ALA A 25 -6.99 -20.25 -3.56
N GLY A 26 -5.85 -20.91 -3.80
CA GLY A 26 -4.86 -20.54 -4.80
C GLY A 26 -4.01 -19.34 -4.39
N SER A 27 -2.86 -19.21 -5.04
CA SER A 27 -2.12 -17.95 -5.13
C SER A 27 -2.55 -17.25 -6.41
N THR A 28 -2.64 -15.93 -6.38
CA THR A 28 -2.77 -15.17 -7.63
C THR A 28 -1.39 -15.02 -8.26
N ASP A 29 -1.27 -15.42 -9.52
CA ASP A 29 -0.09 -15.11 -10.31
C ASP A 29 -0.28 -13.75 -10.98
N TYR A 30 0.71 -12.89 -10.81
CA TYR A 30 0.81 -11.62 -11.51
C TYR A 30 2.02 -11.70 -12.41
N SER A 31 1.90 -11.23 -13.65
CA SER A 31 3.05 -11.11 -14.53
C SER A 31 4.13 -10.25 -13.87
N ASP A 32 5.35 -10.73 -13.95
CA ASP A 32 6.51 -9.94 -13.60
C ASP A 32 6.67 -8.81 -14.63
N ALA A 33 7.06 -7.62 -14.17
CA ALA A 33 7.16 -6.42 -14.97
C ALA A 33 8.59 -5.88 -14.95
N ASP A 34 9.08 -5.50 -16.12
CA ASP A 34 10.29 -4.70 -16.26
C ASP A 34 9.97 -3.22 -16.17
N ILE A 35 10.87 -2.41 -15.59
CA ILE A 35 10.70 -0.94 -15.56
C ILE A 35 10.42 -0.35 -16.95
N ARG A 36 11.02 -0.91 -18.01
CA ARG A 36 10.83 -0.44 -19.41
C ARG A 36 9.43 -0.70 -19.95
N GLU A 37 8.69 -1.63 -19.34
CA GLU A 37 7.33 -2.00 -19.72
C GLU A 37 6.28 -1.17 -18.96
N VAL A 38 6.67 -0.50 -17.88
CA VAL A 38 5.74 0.33 -17.10
C VAL A 38 5.48 1.65 -17.82
N ASN A 39 4.33 1.73 -18.47
CA ASN A 39 3.87 2.97 -19.10
C ASN A 39 3.30 3.93 -18.03
N ARG A 40 4.00 5.05 -17.80
CA ARG A 40 3.58 6.09 -16.84
C ARG A 40 2.14 6.59 -17.07
N ALA A 41 1.77 6.89 -18.31
CA ALA A 41 0.46 7.46 -18.61
C ALA A 41 -0.68 6.45 -18.37
N GLU A 42 -0.45 5.19 -18.75
CA GLU A 42 -1.38 4.10 -18.50
C GLU A 42 -1.53 3.80 -17.01
N LEU A 43 -0.43 3.79 -16.26
CA LEU A 43 -0.45 3.61 -14.81
C LEU A 43 -1.26 4.70 -14.11
N PHE A 44 -1.07 5.97 -14.48
CA PHE A 44 -1.90 7.06 -13.96
C PHE A 44 -3.37 6.90 -14.36
N ALA A 45 -3.68 6.52 -15.60
CA ALA A 45 -5.06 6.34 -16.05
C ALA A 45 -5.79 5.24 -15.27
N ILE A 46 -5.18 4.07 -15.11
CA ILE A 46 -5.76 2.94 -14.37
C ILE A 46 -5.95 3.30 -12.90
N THR A 47 -4.96 3.93 -12.27
CA THR A 47 -5.01 4.23 -10.84
C THR A 47 -5.94 5.39 -10.49
N GLU A 48 -6.08 6.40 -11.37
CA GLU A 48 -7.10 7.44 -11.24
C GLU A 48 -8.51 6.87 -11.41
N GLN A 49 -8.72 5.95 -12.36
CA GLN A 49 -10.00 5.25 -12.51
C GLN A 49 -10.33 4.46 -11.24
N LEU A 50 -9.37 3.68 -10.72
CA LEU A 50 -9.53 2.93 -9.49
C LEU A 50 -9.87 3.84 -8.31
N LEU A 51 -9.18 4.98 -8.18
CA LEU A 51 -9.47 5.96 -7.15
C LEU A 51 -10.88 6.55 -7.29
N ALA A 52 -11.32 6.87 -8.51
CA ALA A 52 -12.66 7.39 -8.77
C ALA A 52 -13.76 6.36 -8.44
N GLU A 53 -13.59 5.10 -8.82
CA GLU A 53 -14.53 4.02 -8.52
C GLU A 53 -14.64 3.78 -7.00
N SER A 54 -13.51 3.88 -6.30
CA SER A 54 -13.43 3.68 -4.86
C SER A 54 -14.14 4.75 -4.01
N GLU A 55 -14.51 5.89 -4.59
CA GLU A 55 -15.34 6.91 -3.90
C GLU A 55 -16.72 6.38 -3.51
N SER A 56 -17.22 5.37 -4.20
CA SER A 56 -18.50 4.73 -3.90
C SER A 56 -18.43 3.69 -2.78
N TRP A 57 -17.22 3.31 -2.33
CA TRP A 57 -17.06 2.26 -1.34
C TRP A 57 -17.45 2.77 0.05
N PRO A 58 -18.27 2.01 0.81
CA PRO A 58 -18.66 2.41 2.15
C PRO A 58 -17.42 2.50 3.06
N PRO A 59 -17.36 3.48 3.98
CA PRO A 59 -16.30 3.52 4.97
C PRO A 59 -16.42 2.35 5.94
N GLU A 60 -15.28 1.73 6.27
CA GLU A 60 -15.16 0.64 7.24
C GLU A 60 -14.60 1.14 8.58
N LEU A 61 -13.69 2.12 8.53
CA LEU A 61 -13.13 2.80 9.70
C LEU A 61 -13.21 4.31 9.48
N GLU A 62 -13.59 5.04 10.53
CA GLU A 62 -13.75 6.49 10.48
C GLU A 62 -13.20 7.15 11.74
N ALA A 63 -12.61 8.32 11.57
CA ALA A 63 -12.23 9.27 12.61
C ALA A 63 -12.40 10.71 12.06
N ASP A 64 -12.10 11.73 12.87
CA ASP A 64 -12.21 13.12 12.44
C ASP A 64 -11.44 13.37 11.13
N GLN A 65 -12.17 13.69 10.06
CA GLN A 65 -11.67 13.93 8.71
C GLN A 65 -10.83 12.78 8.11
N VAL A 66 -10.93 11.56 8.64
CA VAL A 66 -10.20 10.39 8.16
C VAL A 66 -11.18 9.24 7.94
N SER A 67 -11.14 8.62 6.77
CA SER A 67 -11.88 7.40 6.49
C SER A 67 -11.04 6.37 5.76
N VAL A 68 -11.33 5.09 6.00
CA VAL A 68 -10.78 3.97 5.25
C VAL A 68 -11.91 3.12 4.69
N SER A 69 -11.80 2.77 3.42
CA SER A 69 -12.70 1.86 2.71
C SER A 69 -11.87 0.76 2.06
N SER A 70 -12.48 -0.39 1.79
CA SER A 70 -11.79 -1.44 1.03
C SER A 70 -12.74 -2.22 0.13
N SER A 71 -12.18 -2.86 -0.89
CA SER A 71 -12.93 -3.71 -1.82
C SER A 71 -12.09 -4.90 -2.28
N LEU A 72 -12.77 -5.97 -2.71
CA LEU A 72 -12.17 -7.10 -3.44
C LEU A 72 -12.19 -6.89 -4.96
N GLU A 73 -12.57 -5.70 -5.41
CA GLU A 73 -12.49 -5.27 -6.79
C GLU A 73 -11.51 -4.10 -6.89
N PRO A 74 -10.79 -3.93 -8.01
CA PRO A 74 -10.79 -4.78 -9.21
C PRO A 74 -9.81 -5.96 -9.11
N TYR A 75 -9.03 -6.04 -8.04
CA TYR A 75 -7.98 -7.04 -7.88
C TYR A 75 -8.45 -8.24 -7.05
N PRO A 76 -7.90 -9.44 -7.28
CA PRO A 76 -8.23 -10.60 -6.45
C PRO A 76 -7.73 -10.46 -5.00
N VAL A 77 -6.85 -9.48 -4.74
CA VAL A 77 -6.46 -9.06 -3.39
C VAL A 77 -7.17 -7.78 -2.99
N ARG A 78 -7.48 -7.65 -1.70
CA ARG A 78 -8.23 -6.52 -1.17
C ARG A 78 -7.47 -5.21 -1.37
N THR A 79 -8.11 -4.30 -2.08
CA THR A 79 -7.67 -2.93 -2.29
C THR A 79 -8.15 -2.07 -1.14
N VAL A 80 -7.25 -1.31 -0.51
CA VAL A 80 -7.56 -0.42 0.60
C VAL A 80 -7.35 1.02 0.16
N ARG A 81 -8.33 1.88 0.44
CA ARG A 81 -8.25 3.33 0.28
C ARG A 81 -8.34 4.00 1.63
N TYR A 82 -7.50 4.99 1.89
CA TYR A 82 -7.84 6.04 2.85
C TYR A 82 -8.11 7.38 2.18
N SER A 83 -8.91 8.20 2.84
CA SER A 83 -9.12 9.61 2.54
C SER A 83 -8.91 10.42 3.81
N VAL A 84 -8.17 11.51 3.72
CA VAL A 84 -7.99 12.47 4.82
C VAL A 84 -8.17 13.90 4.31
N GLU A 85 -8.91 14.71 5.06
CA GLU A 85 -8.98 16.15 4.84
C GLU A 85 -8.18 16.90 5.91
N VAL A 86 -7.33 17.82 5.47
CA VAL A 86 -6.48 18.63 6.34
C VAL A 86 -6.69 20.12 6.06
N GLU A 87 -6.60 20.93 7.10
CA GLU A 87 -6.58 22.40 7.00
C GLU A 87 -5.12 22.86 7.01
N ALA A 88 -4.49 22.87 5.83
CA ALA A 88 -3.07 23.18 5.63
C ALA A 88 -2.85 23.81 4.25
N ASP A 89 -1.66 24.40 4.05
CA ASP A 89 -1.24 24.88 2.74
C ASP A 89 -1.01 23.70 1.77
N PHE A 90 -1.34 23.89 0.49
CA PHE A 90 -1.20 22.82 -0.50
C PHE A 90 0.25 22.34 -0.66
N GLU A 91 1.22 23.26 -0.71
CA GLU A 91 2.63 22.89 -0.85
C GLU A 91 3.17 22.21 0.41
N GLU A 92 2.70 22.61 1.60
CA GLU A 92 3.05 21.93 2.85
C GLU A 92 2.63 20.45 2.82
N VAL A 93 1.42 20.16 2.34
CA VAL A 93 0.95 18.79 2.18
C VAL A 93 1.75 18.04 1.12
N VAL A 94 2.05 18.67 -0.02
CA VAL A 94 2.87 18.06 -1.08
C VAL A 94 4.25 17.71 -0.57
N GLU A 95 4.93 18.60 0.15
CA GLU A 95 6.25 18.34 0.71
C GLU A 95 6.22 17.24 1.78
N TYR A 96 5.17 17.16 2.61
CA TYR A 96 4.98 16.02 3.52
C TYR A 96 4.85 14.70 2.76
N ILE A 97 4.09 14.65 1.65
CA ILE A 97 3.94 13.44 0.83
C ILE A 97 5.22 13.09 0.10
N LYS A 98 5.96 14.09 -0.37
CA LYS A 98 7.28 13.89 -0.94
C LYS A 98 8.22 13.30 0.09
N ASP A 99 8.34 13.86 1.28
CA ASP A 99 9.18 13.30 2.34
C ASP A 99 8.78 11.86 2.68
N GLU A 100 7.48 11.57 2.77
CA GLU A 100 6.99 10.21 3.00
C GLU A 100 7.39 9.21 1.89
N ASN A 101 7.46 9.64 0.63
CA ASN A 101 7.74 8.78 -0.53
C ASN A 101 9.22 8.76 -0.95
N TYR A 102 9.95 9.85 -0.73
CA TYR A 102 11.37 10.03 -1.07
C TYR A 102 12.31 9.76 0.09
N SER A 103 11.82 9.65 1.33
CA SER A 103 12.68 9.53 2.50
C SER A 103 13.68 8.40 2.33
N GLY A 104 14.91 8.81 2.04
CA GLY A 104 16.10 8.01 2.14
C GLY A 104 16.40 7.69 3.61
N PRO A 105 17.67 7.58 4.00
CA PRO A 105 18.08 7.07 5.31
C PRO A 105 17.41 7.68 6.56
N GLY A 106 16.76 8.85 6.50
CA GLY A 106 16.19 9.56 7.65
C GLY A 106 14.94 8.94 8.29
N ARG A 107 14.16 8.09 7.58
CA ARG A 107 13.09 7.27 8.21
C ARG A 107 13.59 5.92 8.75
N ARG A 108 14.91 5.67 8.76
CA ARG A 108 15.55 4.49 9.39
C ARG A 108 15.40 4.46 10.92
N ASP A 109 14.91 5.55 11.53
CA ASP A 109 14.77 5.69 12.99
C ASP A 109 13.33 5.45 13.52
N LYS A 110 12.42 4.84 12.74
CA LYS A 110 11.43 3.95 13.40
C LYS A 110 12.27 2.81 13.97
N PRO A 111 12.15 2.43 15.26
CA PRO A 111 13.10 1.54 15.92
C PRO A 111 13.45 0.39 14.97
N GLU A 112 14.73 0.33 14.56
CA GLU A 112 15.35 -0.27 13.34
C GLU A 112 14.99 -1.73 12.97
N LYS A 113 13.87 -2.27 13.45
CA LYS A 113 13.59 -3.70 13.56
C LYS A 113 12.40 -4.18 12.75
N SER A 114 11.66 -3.30 12.05
CA SER A 114 10.45 -3.70 11.31
C SER A 114 10.39 -3.28 9.84
N LYS A 115 11.13 -2.25 9.40
CA LYS A 115 11.17 -1.85 7.99
C LYS A 115 12.46 -1.08 7.63
N TYR A 116 13.02 -1.31 6.44
CA TYR A 116 14.02 -0.42 5.84
C TYR A 116 13.81 -0.28 4.34
N GLU A 117 14.28 0.83 3.77
CA GLU A 117 14.11 1.16 2.36
C GLU A 117 15.43 1.60 1.70
N VAL A 118 15.59 1.26 0.42
CA VAL A 118 16.77 1.58 -0.39
C VAL A 118 16.33 2.02 -1.78
N THR A 119 16.73 3.20 -2.21
CA THR A 119 16.56 3.65 -3.61
C THR A 119 17.56 2.91 -4.49
N LEU A 120 17.05 2.17 -5.48
CA LEU A 120 17.87 1.37 -6.41
C LEU A 120 18.17 2.13 -7.71
N TYR A 121 17.24 3.01 -8.10
CA TYR A 121 17.31 3.77 -9.33
C TYR A 121 16.54 5.07 -9.13
N GLN A 122 17.04 6.14 -9.73
CA GLN A 122 16.39 7.44 -9.76
C GLN A 122 16.69 8.09 -11.10
N LYS A 123 15.67 8.65 -11.73
CA LYS A 123 15.79 9.43 -12.94
C LYS A 123 15.19 10.81 -12.70
N ASP A 124 16.07 11.78 -12.68
CA ASP A 124 15.69 13.19 -12.59
C ASP A 124 15.50 13.74 -14.00
N VAL A 125 14.38 14.43 -14.24
CA VAL A 125 14.20 15.26 -15.43
C VAL A 125 14.23 16.69 -14.94
N GLU A 126 15.19 17.47 -15.44
CA GLU A 126 15.31 18.90 -15.16
C GLU A 126 15.39 19.27 -13.66
N GLY A 127 15.98 18.39 -12.84
CA GLY A 127 16.19 18.65 -11.40
C GLY A 127 14.96 18.39 -10.53
N VAL A 128 13.87 17.85 -11.08
CA VAL A 128 12.72 17.33 -10.33
C VAL A 128 12.79 15.80 -10.40
N PRO A 129 12.83 15.09 -9.26
CA PRO A 129 12.71 13.64 -9.27
C PRO A 129 11.31 13.30 -9.82
N ASN A 130 11.28 12.62 -10.96
CA ASN A 130 10.03 12.32 -11.68
C ASN A 130 9.75 10.82 -11.75
N GLU A 131 10.78 10.01 -11.49
CA GLU A 131 10.74 8.55 -11.54
C GLU A 131 11.81 7.98 -10.62
N TRP A 132 11.45 7.05 -9.74
CA TRP A 132 12.42 6.33 -8.91
C TRP A 132 11.96 4.91 -8.64
N VAL A 133 12.92 4.04 -8.37
CA VAL A 133 12.68 2.66 -7.91
C VAL A 133 13.19 2.52 -6.50
N ARG A 134 12.32 2.05 -5.61
CA ARG A 134 12.65 1.77 -4.22
C ARG A 134 12.48 0.29 -3.93
N ARG A 135 13.44 -0.26 -3.19
CA ARG A 135 13.26 -1.52 -2.47
C ARG A 135 12.76 -1.20 -1.06
N SER A 136 11.66 -1.81 -0.66
CA SER A 136 11.18 -1.80 0.73
C SER A 136 11.31 -3.19 1.31
N VAL A 137 11.83 -3.32 2.52
CA VAL A 137 11.96 -4.58 3.25
C VAL A 137 11.25 -4.44 4.57
N HIS A 138 10.31 -5.35 4.82
CA HIS A 138 9.49 -5.44 6.03
C HIS A 138 9.94 -6.67 6.82
N ILE A 139 10.40 -6.43 8.05
CA ILE A 139 10.89 -7.46 8.96
C ILE A 139 9.73 -7.90 9.85
N ALA A 140 9.38 -9.18 9.78
CA ALA A 140 8.29 -9.76 10.55
C ALA A 140 8.84 -10.70 11.63
N PRO A 141 8.29 -10.70 12.85
CA PRO A 141 8.64 -11.71 13.85
C PRO A 141 8.08 -13.09 13.44
N PRO A 142 8.79 -14.19 13.73
CA PRO A 142 8.27 -15.54 13.52
C PRO A 142 6.90 -15.74 14.19
N PRO A 143 5.95 -16.48 13.57
CA PRO A 143 6.12 -17.29 12.36
C PRO A 143 6.02 -16.50 11.04
N GLY A 144 5.84 -15.17 11.08
CA GLY A 144 5.85 -14.34 9.88
C GLY A 144 7.26 -14.29 9.26
N GLY A 145 7.35 -14.57 7.96
CA GLY A 145 8.60 -14.41 7.21
C GLY A 145 8.79 -12.97 6.73
N ASN A 146 10.03 -12.54 6.54
CA ASN A 146 10.34 -11.23 5.98
C ASN A 146 9.72 -11.05 4.60
N ARG A 147 9.50 -9.79 4.22
CA ARG A 147 8.87 -9.42 2.95
C ARG A 147 9.65 -8.31 2.29
N ASP A 148 9.98 -8.42 1.02
CA ASP A 148 10.56 -7.32 0.24
C ASP A 148 9.66 -6.95 -0.95
N ALA A 149 9.75 -5.71 -1.41
CA ALA A 149 9.14 -5.27 -2.65
C ALA A 149 10.10 -4.33 -3.37
N VAL A 150 10.06 -4.36 -4.69
CA VAL A 150 10.75 -3.39 -5.55
C VAL A 150 9.64 -2.67 -6.31
N VAL A 151 9.55 -1.36 -6.12
CA VAL A 151 8.42 -0.55 -6.56
C VAL A 151 8.94 0.63 -7.35
N VAL A 152 8.41 0.81 -8.56
CA VAL A 152 8.62 2.03 -9.36
C VAL A 152 7.56 3.05 -8.98
N TYR A 153 7.98 4.31 -8.90
CA TYR A 153 7.12 5.46 -8.61
C TYR A 153 7.28 6.49 -9.71
N TYR A 154 6.16 7.12 -10.08
CA TYR A 154 6.12 8.26 -10.99
C TYR A 154 5.41 9.42 -10.30
N GLU A 155 6.06 10.57 -10.25
CA GLU A 155 5.49 11.81 -9.75
C GLU A 155 4.88 12.62 -10.91
N ASP A 156 3.73 13.23 -10.68
CA ASP A 156 3.05 14.08 -11.66
C ASP A 156 2.27 15.22 -10.98
N ARG A 157 2.25 16.38 -11.65
CA ARG A 157 1.53 17.58 -11.22
C ARG A 157 0.68 18.09 -12.37
N PRO A 158 -0.54 17.54 -12.58
CA PRO A 158 -1.34 17.86 -13.76
C PRO A 158 -1.84 19.31 -13.79
N ASP A 159 -1.97 19.95 -12.62
CA ASP A 159 -2.37 21.35 -12.47
C ASP A 159 -1.83 21.93 -11.14
N PRO A 160 -1.96 23.25 -10.88
CA PRO A 160 -1.45 23.88 -9.68
C PRO A 160 -2.03 23.34 -8.36
N ASN A 161 -3.22 22.74 -8.38
CA ASN A 161 -3.99 22.32 -7.21
C ASN A 161 -4.01 20.80 -7.01
N THR A 162 -3.31 20.04 -7.85
CA THR A 162 -3.29 18.58 -7.82
C THR A 162 -1.87 18.06 -7.89
N TYR A 163 -1.51 17.19 -6.95
CA TYR A 163 -0.24 16.46 -6.93
C TYR A 163 -0.52 14.97 -6.81
N ARG A 164 0.22 14.14 -7.53
CA ARG A 164 -0.01 12.69 -7.51
C ARG A 164 1.26 11.89 -7.71
N VAL A 165 1.28 10.71 -7.10
CA VAL A 165 2.34 9.70 -7.25
C VAL A 165 1.68 8.37 -7.56
N ALA A 166 1.91 7.82 -8.76
CA ALA A 166 1.46 6.49 -9.11
C ALA A 166 2.61 5.49 -9.01
N PHE A 167 2.33 4.28 -8.54
CA PHE A 167 3.37 3.29 -8.26
C PHE A 167 2.87 1.85 -8.38
N GLN A 168 3.80 0.94 -8.69
CA GLN A 168 3.55 -0.50 -8.75
C GLN A 168 4.85 -1.29 -8.59
N SER A 169 4.73 -2.58 -8.27
CA SER A 169 5.89 -3.47 -8.22
C SER A 169 6.45 -3.79 -9.61
N ILE A 170 7.78 -3.87 -9.66
CA ILE A 170 8.56 -4.39 -10.79
C ILE A 170 9.51 -5.48 -10.28
N GLU A 171 9.97 -6.33 -11.17
CA GLU A 171 10.86 -7.46 -10.86
C GLU A 171 12.23 -7.28 -11.49
N THR A 172 12.30 -6.60 -12.64
CA THR A 172 13.54 -6.33 -13.36
C THR A 172 13.76 -4.84 -13.63
N ILE A 173 15.04 -4.46 -13.65
CA ILE A 173 15.50 -3.14 -14.08
C ILE A 173 16.42 -3.37 -15.28
N ASP A 174 16.06 -2.82 -16.44
CA ASP A 174 16.80 -2.97 -17.69
C ASP A 174 17.07 -4.44 -18.08
N GLY A 175 16.10 -5.32 -17.84
CA GLY A 175 16.17 -6.75 -18.15
C GLY A 175 17.00 -7.57 -17.15
N LYS A 176 17.39 -6.97 -16.02
CA LYS A 176 18.13 -7.65 -14.96
C LYS A 176 17.24 -7.85 -13.74
N ASP A 177 17.18 -9.10 -13.27
CA ASP A 177 16.47 -9.44 -12.05
C ASP A 177 17.01 -8.66 -10.84
N VAL A 178 16.10 -8.11 -10.06
CA VAL A 178 16.42 -7.51 -8.78
C VAL A 178 16.32 -8.60 -7.70
N PRO A 179 17.45 -9.11 -7.17
CA PRO A 179 17.45 -10.28 -6.30
C PRO A 179 16.61 -10.05 -5.06
N VAL A 180 15.85 -11.07 -4.67
CA VAL A 180 15.08 -11.09 -3.42
C VAL A 180 16.06 -11.02 -2.25
N VAL A 181 15.70 -10.25 -1.23
CA VAL A 181 16.49 -10.19 0.01
C VAL A 181 16.50 -11.57 0.67
N GLU A 182 17.64 -11.96 1.24
CA GLU A 182 17.80 -13.24 1.94
C GLU A 182 16.69 -13.43 3.00
N ASP A 183 16.12 -14.64 3.03
CA ASP A 183 15.01 -15.04 3.90
C ASP A 183 13.71 -14.21 3.76
N ALA A 184 13.58 -13.39 2.71
CA ALA A 184 12.37 -12.65 2.39
C ALA A 184 11.58 -13.31 1.26
N VAL A 185 10.28 -13.04 1.23
CA VAL A 185 9.43 -13.30 0.07
C VAL A 185 9.10 -11.96 -0.60
N ARG A 186 9.26 -11.91 -1.92
CA ARG A 186 8.88 -10.74 -2.73
C ARG A 186 7.36 -10.59 -2.73
N PHE A 187 6.84 -9.54 -2.11
CA PHE A 187 5.44 -9.16 -2.26
C PHE A 187 5.24 -8.25 -3.47
N LYS A 188 4.00 -8.22 -3.98
CA LYS A 188 3.61 -7.45 -5.15
C LYS A 188 2.68 -6.32 -4.73
N VAL A 189 3.07 -5.09 -5.03
CA VAL A 189 2.20 -3.91 -4.99
C VAL A 189 1.57 -3.78 -6.38
N LEU A 190 0.26 -3.82 -6.45
CA LEU A 190 -0.49 -3.62 -7.70
C LEU A 190 -0.57 -2.12 -8.02
N PRO A 191 -1.00 -1.72 -9.24
CA PRO A 191 -1.17 -0.32 -9.58
C PRO A 191 -1.89 0.47 -8.49
N SER A 192 -1.19 1.44 -7.92
CA SER A 192 -1.60 2.20 -6.75
C SER A 192 -1.31 3.68 -6.95
N ILE A 193 -2.05 4.55 -6.27
CA ILE A 193 -1.86 6.00 -6.37
C ILE A 193 -1.99 6.69 -5.03
N TYR A 194 -1.19 7.72 -4.89
CA TYR A 194 -1.26 8.75 -3.88
C TYR A 194 -1.71 10.04 -4.57
N LYS A 195 -2.79 10.68 -4.12
CA LYS A 195 -3.33 11.90 -4.72
C LYS A 195 -3.63 12.96 -3.67
N VAL A 196 -3.15 14.17 -3.92
CA VAL A 196 -3.33 15.37 -3.09
C VAL A 196 -4.05 16.40 -3.94
N GLU A 197 -5.15 16.95 -3.43
CA GLU A 197 -5.97 17.94 -4.13
C GLU A 197 -6.36 19.07 -3.18
N GLN A 198 -6.18 20.31 -3.61
CA GLN A 198 -6.76 21.45 -2.90
C GLN A 198 -8.27 21.51 -3.18
N THR A 199 -9.09 21.30 -2.16
CA THR A 199 -10.57 21.31 -2.28
C THR A 199 -11.16 22.70 -2.04
N ALA A 200 -10.46 23.53 -1.27
CA ALA A 200 -10.75 24.95 -1.08
C ALA A 200 -9.46 25.67 -0.62
N PRO A 201 -9.40 27.01 -0.62
CA PRO A 201 -8.28 27.73 -0.02
C PRO A 201 -8.02 27.27 1.43
N GLY A 202 -6.80 26.81 1.72
CA GLY A 202 -6.41 26.27 3.03
C GLY A 202 -7.02 24.90 3.39
N LYS A 203 -7.66 24.21 2.44
CA LYS A 203 -8.20 22.85 2.63
C LYS A 203 -7.68 21.91 1.55
N VAL A 204 -7.07 20.82 1.99
CA VAL A 204 -6.45 19.84 1.12
C VAL A 204 -7.00 18.47 1.46
N ARG A 205 -7.40 17.73 0.43
CA ARG A 205 -7.77 16.32 0.55
C ARG A 205 -6.63 15.47 0.04
N VAL A 206 -6.29 14.45 0.81
CA VAL A 206 -5.29 13.45 0.48
C VAL A 206 -5.96 12.09 0.42
N ARG A 207 -5.71 11.36 -0.66
CA ARG A 207 -6.21 10.00 -0.86
C ARG A 207 -5.09 9.08 -1.27
N LYS A 208 -5.08 7.88 -0.72
CA LYS A 208 -4.19 6.81 -1.14
C LYS A 208 -5.00 5.56 -1.36
N ILE A 209 -4.83 4.91 -2.50
CA ILE A 209 -5.41 3.60 -2.79
C ILE A 209 -4.29 2.63 -3.14
N GLU A 210 -4.27 1.50 -2.46
CA GLU A 210 -3.19 0.52 -2.58
C GLU A 210 -3.73 -0.91 -2.41
N ALA A 211 -3.19 -1.82 -3.21
CA ALA A 211 -3.47 -3.25 -3.12
C ALA A 211 -2.16 -4.03 -3.10
N VAL A 212 -2.02 -4.89 -2.08
CA VAL A 212 -0.79 -5.64 -1.81
C VAL A 212 -1.09 -7.14 -1.78
N ASP A 213 -0.39 -7.89 -2.63
CA ASP A 213 -0.30 -9.34 -2.52
C ASP A 213 1.02 -9.71 -1.81
N PRO A 214 0.98 -10.25 -0.58
CA PRO A 214 2.17 -10.63 0.17
C PRO A 214 2.91 -11.85 -0.41
N ARG A 215 2.34 -12.52 -1.43
CA ARG A 215 2.82 -13.74 -2.10
C ARG A 215 3.24 -14.85 -1.11
N GLY A 216 3.93 -15.86 -1.63
CA GLY A 216 4.43 -17.01 -0.86
C GLY A 216 3.36 -18.06 -0.59
N SER A 217 3.45 -18.75 0.54
CA SER A 217 2.52 -19.82 0.92
C SER A 217 1.17 -19.31 1.45
N MET A 218 0.91 -18.00 1.37
CA MET A 218 -0.35 -17.42 1.82
C MET A 218 -1.36 -17.43 0.68
N SER A 219 -2.56 -17.95 0.93
CA SER A 219 -3.63 -17.89 -0.06
C SER A 219 -4.24 -16.51 -0.16
N THR A 220 -4.87 -16.24 -1.31
CA THR A 220 -5.63 -15.01 -1.54
C THR A 220 -6.71 -14.78 -0.47
N ALA A 221 -7.38 -15.84 -0.02
CA ALA A 221 -8.36 -15.76 1.07
C ALA A 221 -7.69 -15.34 2.40
N MET A 222 -6.55 -15.93 2.76
CA MET A 222 -5.85 -15.56 3.98
C MET A 222 -5.34 -14.11 3.90
N ASN A 223 -4.86 -13.68 2.73
CA ASN A 223 -4.50 -12.28 2.50
C ASN A 223 -5.70 -11.37 2.75
N ASN A 224 -6.80 -11.59 2.04
CA ASN A 224 -7.96 -10.69 2.02
C ASN A 224 -8.67 -10.53 3.36
N TYR A 225 -8.67 -11.56 4.20
CA TYR A 225 -9.43 -11.56 5.46
C TYR A 225 -8.56 -11.35 6.70
N PHE A 226 -7.28 -11.69 6.66
CA PHE A 226 -6.38 -11.51 7.80
C PHE A 226 -5.36 -10.41 7.56
N ILE A 227 -4.57 -10.48 6.49
CA ILE A 227 -3.52 -9.49 6.25
C ILE A 227 -4.12 -8.15 5.85
N SER A 228 -5.00 -8.13 4.85
CA SER A 228 -5.56 -6.89 4.33
C SER A 228 -6.50 -6.21 5.32
N LEU A 229 -7.41 -6.96 5.96
CA LEU A 229 -8.40 -6.37 6.88
C LEU A 229 -7.85 -6.09 8.29
N LEU A 230 -7.06 -6.98 8.88
CA LEU A 230 -6.63 -6.81 10.27
C LEU A 230 -5.32 -6.02 10.40
N PHE A 231 -4.44 -6.08 9.38
CA PHE A 231 -3.15 -5.41 9.45
C PHE A 231 -3.06 -4.23 8.49
N PHE A 232 -3.30 -4.43 7.20
CA PHE A 232 -3.04 -3.40 6.21
C PHE A 232 -4.04 -2.24 6.28
N ARG A 233 -5.33 -2.54 6.42
CA ARG A 233 -6.39 -1.54 6.63
C ARG A 233 -6.14 -0.69 7.87
N ASP A 234 -5.82 -1.34 8.99
CA ASP A 234 -5.57 -0.65 10.26
C ASP A 234 -4.26 0.16 10.18
N TYR A 235 -3.22 -0.36 9.53
CA TYR A 235 -1.98 0.39 9.24
C TYR A 235 -2.25 1.65 8.41
N MET A 236 -3.05 1.53 7.34
CA MET A 236 -3.46 2.65 6.48
C MET A 236 -4.29 3.68 7.25
N PHE A 237 -5.15 3.24 8.17
CA PHE A 237 -5.93 4.12 9.04
C PHE A 237 -5.03 4.89 10.03
N GLU A 238 -4.11 4.20 10.71
CA GLU A 238 -3.16 4.84 11.63
C GLU A 238 -2.25 5.83 10.89
N GLN A 239 -1.79 5.48 9.68
CA GLN A 239 -1.02 6.37 8.82
C GLN A 239 -1.80 7.66 8.48
N ALA A 240 -3.06 7.54 8.07
CA ALA A 240 -3.90 8.69 7.73
C ALA A 240 -4.19 9.59 8.95
N LYS A 241 -4.39 9.02 10.14
CA LYS A 241 -4.54 9.80 11.39
C LYS A 241 -3.26 10.52 11.78
N ASP A 242 -2.11 9.88 11.62
CA ASP A 242 -0.81 10.49 11.94
C ASP A 242 -0.52 11.68 11.01
N MET A 243 -0.83 11.53 9.73
CA MET A 243 -0.79 12.62 8.76
C MET A 243 -1.70 13.78 9.15
N ARG A 244 -2.96 13.49 9.47
CA ARG A 244 -3.94 14.51 9.91
C ARG A 244 -3.46 15.27 11.13
N ARG A 245 -2.86 14.57 12.09
CA ARG A 245 -2.31 15.16 13.32
C ARG A 245 -1.11 16.05 13.02
N THR A 246 -0.19 15.56 12.19
CA THR A 246 1.05 16.28 11.85
C THR A 246 0.74 17.58 11.12
N LEU A 247 -0.06 17.50 10.04
CA LEU A 247 -0.45 18.66 9.24
C LEU A 247 -1.50 19.55 9.93
N GLY A 248 -2.28 18.99 10.84
CA GLY A 248 -3.26 19.74 11.63
C GLY A 248 -2.67 20.55 12.80
N SER A 249 -1.43 20.27 13.19
CA SER A 249 -0.75 20.96 14.29
C SER A 249 0.15 22.11 13.80
N GLY A 250 0.42 22.19 12.49
CA GLY A 250 1.30 23.18 11.85
C GLY A 250 0.73 24.59 11.72
N SER A 251 -0.58 24.77 11.90
CA SER A 251 -1.29 26.05 11.70
C SER A 251 -1.48 26.90 12.97
N GLN A 252 -0.74 26.62 14.06
CA GLN A 252 -0.71 27.46 15.28
C GLN A 252 0.62 28.22 15.48
N GLY A 253 1.47 28.33 14.46
CA GLY A 253 2.73 29.09 14.48
C GLY A 253 2.59 30.51 13.96
#